data_AF-A0A3B6RCI3-F1
#
_entry.id   AF-A0A3B6RCI3-F1
#
_cell.length_a   1.000
_cell.length_b   1.000
_cell.length_c   1.000
_cell.angle_alpha   90.00
_cell.angle_beta   90.00
_cell.angle_gamma   90.00
#
_symmetry.space_group_name_H-M   'P 1'
#
loop_
_entity.id
_entity.type
_entity.pdbx_description
1 polymer ?
#
loop_
_entity_poly.entity_id
_entity_poly.type
_entity_poly.pdbx_seq_one_letter_code
_entity_poly.pdbx_strand_id
1 'polypeptide(L)'
;MSRPAQLGDKVTLLDMCGSLALCCTTNDCVNLDVWVLQDYDAETWGFQYRFNLSAMEALPPFKFDLNALPRMAVINERELLIEQCVGRLLHCDIDGVFLGYVRAKEPGNHFMLTMQRLQESMISVPLFEAQEEDAVNKESPFVMVL
;
A
#
# COMPACT_ATOMS: atom_id res chain seq x y z
N MET A 1 -10.32 7.82 -20.12
CA MET A 1 -10.99 9.04 -19.59
C MET A 1 -9.92 9.96 -19.03
N SER A 2 -10.01 11.26 -19.26
CA SER A 2 -9.19 12.23 -18.49
C SER A 2 -9.58 12.20 -17.01
N ARG A 3 -8.69 12.67 -16.11
CA ARG A 3 -8.81 12.70 -14.63
C ARG A 3 -10.21 12.43 -14.05
N PRO A 4 -10.37 11.56 -13.02
CA PRO A 4 -11.66 11.22 -12.44
C PRO A 4 -12.50 12.46 -12.12
N ALA A 5 -13.70 12.55 -12.71
CA ALA A 5 -14.57 13.72 -12.67
C ALA A 5 -15.06 14.05 -11.25
N GLN A 6 -15.11 13.05 -10.38
CA GLN A 6 -15.42 13.19 -8.96
C GLN A 6 -14.38 12.39 -8.18
N LEU A 7 -13.53 13.12 -7.48
CA LEU A 7 -12.68 12.59 -6.43
C LEU A 7 -13.47 12.77 -5.14
N GLY A 8 -13.61 11.72 -4.33
CA GLY A 8 -14.22 11.91 -3.01
C GLY A 8 -13.31 12.66 -2.05
N ASP A 9 -13.76 12.82 -0.81
CA ASP A 9 -13.20 13.77 0.15
C ASP A 9 -11.72 13.57 0.48
N LYS A 10 -11.19 12.37 0.23
CA LYS A 10 -9.79 12.05 0.45
C LYS A 10 -9.21 11.32 -0.74
N VAL A 11 -8.02 11.77 -1.14
CA VAL A 11 -7.28 11.22 -2.28
C VAL A 11 -5.84 10.95 -1.85
N THR A 12 -5.28 9.83 -2.31
CA THR A 12 -3.86 9.56 -2.23
C THR A 12 -3.35 8.91 -3.51
N LEU A 13 -2.06 9.06 -3.77
CA LEU A 13 -1.36 8.38 -4.86
C LEU A 13 -0.60 7.19 -4.29
N LEU A 14 -0.60 6.09 -5.04
CA LEU A 14 0.18 4.90 -4.69
C LEU A 14 0.78 4.25 -5.93
N ASP A 15 1.86 3.51 -5.73
CA ASP A 15 2.42 2.65 -6.77
C ASP A 15 1.63 1.35 -6.86
N MET A 16 1.26 0.97 -8.07
CA MET A 16 0.52 -0.25 -8.38
C MET A 16 1.28 -1.05 -9.44
N CYS A 17 2.17 -1.93 -8.98
CA CYS A 17 2.98 -2.80 -9.85
C CYS A 17 3.72 -2.01 -10.96
N GLY A 18 4.26 -0.83 -10.64
CA GLY A 18 4.99 0.02 -11.59
C GLY A 18 4.12 1.02 -12.36
N SER A 19 2.81 1.06 -12.11
CA SER A 19 1.91 2.09 -12.61
C SER A 19 1.48 3.04 -11.49
N LEU A 20 1.35 4.33 -11.80
CA LEU A 20 0.83 5.30 -10.83
C LEU A 20 -0.68 5.08 -10.67
N ALA A 21 -1.12 4.83 -9.44
CA ALA A 21 -2.52 4.72 -9.09
C ALA A 21 -2.96 5.87 -8.19
N LEU A 22 -4.23 6.24 -8.34
CA LEU A 22 -4.95 7.19 -7.52
C LEU A 22 -6.01 6.41 -6.76
N CYS A 23 -6.00 6.57 -5.44
CA CYS A 23 -6.98 5.99 -4.55
C CYS A 23 -7.80 7.10 -3.90
N CYS A 24 -9.11 6.97 -3.92
CA CYS A 24 -10.00 7.92 -3.25
C CYS A 24 -11.14 7.20 -2.55
N THR A 25 -11.52 7.70 -1.38
CA THR A 25 -12.72 7.22 -0.69
C THR A 25 -13.95 7.87 -1.30
N THR A 26 -15.05 7.15 -1.42
CA THR A 26 -16.36 7.76 -1.69
C THR A 26 -16.81 8.64 -0.53
N ASN A 27 -17.80 9.51 -0.75
CA ASN A 27 -18.24 10.49 0.25
C ASN A 27 -18.80 9.86 1.53
N ASP A 28 -19.30 8.62 1.46
CA ASP A 28 -19.73 7.84 2.61
C ASP A 28 -18.56 7.20 3.38
N CYS A 29 -17.33 7.33 2.89
CA CYS A 29 -16.11 6.67 3.39
C CYS A 29 -16.22 5.13 3.46
N VAL A 30 -17.21 4.54 2.78
CA VAL A 30 -17.45 3.10 2.76
C VAL A 30 -16.68 2.45 1.63
N ASN A 31 -16.61 3.10 0.47
CA ASN A 31 -15.93 2.55 -0.68
C ASN A 31 -14.60 3.27 -0.92
N LEU A 32 -13.63 2.52 -1.41
CA LEU A 32 -12.36 3.03 -1.87
C LEU A 32 -12.21 2.67 -3.34
N ASP A 33 -12.14 3.69 -4.18
CA ASP A 33 -11.95 3.57 -5.62
C ASP A 33 -10.48 3.70 -5.98
N VAL A 34 -10.02 2.81 -6.85
CA VAL A 34 -8.65 2.80 -7.37
C VAL A 34 -8.68 3.02 -8.87
N TRP A 35 -7.94 4.03 -9.29
CA TRP A 35 -7.76 4.44 -10.68
C TRP A 35 -6.29 4.30 -11.05
N VAL A 36 -5.98 3.68 -12.18
CA VAL A 36 -4.61 3.54 -12.65
C VAL A 36 -4.38 4.49 -13.81
N LEU A 37 -3.25 5.19 -13.80
CA LEU A 37 -2.82 6.04 -14.90
C LEU A 37 -2.38 5.15 -16.07
N GLN A 38 -3.11 5.22 -17.18
CA GLN A 38 -2.87 4.43 -18.39
C GLN A 38 -1.99 5.17 -19.40
N ASP A 39 -2.19 6.48 -19.53
CA ASP A 39 -1.41 7.36 -20.40
C ASP A 39 -1.10 8.64 -19.62
N TYR A 40 0.19 8.88 -19.40
CA TYR A 40 0.66 10.04 -18.65
C TYR A 40 0.44 11.35 -19.41
N ASP A 41 0.79 11.37 -20.71
CA ASP A 41 0.73 12.59 -21.52
C ASP A 41 -0.72 13.01 -21.81
N ALA A 42 -1.61 12.03 -21.99
CA ALA A 42 -3.03 12.27 -22.17
C ALA A 42 -3.81 12.37 -20.83
N GLU A 43 -3.12 12.27 -19.69
CA GLU A 43 -3.68 12.20 -18.33
C GLU A 43 -4.88 11.23 -18.25
N THR A 44 -4.75 10.08 -18.90
CA THR A 44 -5.84 9.11 -19.01
C THR A 44 -5.80 8.15 -17.83
N TRP A 45 -6.85 8.18 -17.03
CA TRP A 45 -7.06 7.28 -15.91
C TRP A 45 -8.09 6.21 -16.27
N GLY A 46 -7.77 4.96 -15.93
CA GLY A 46 -8.67 3.83 -15.99
C GLY A 46 -9.16 3.46 -14.60
N PHE A 47 -10.48 3.31 -14.43
CA PHE A 47 -11.02 2.71 -13.22
C PHE A 47 -10.60 1.24 -13.15
N GLN A 48 -10.01 0.83 -12.03
CA GLN A 48 -9.50 -0.51 -11.88
C GLN A 48 -10.32 -1.32 -10.86
N TYR A 49 -10.43 -0.83 -9.63
CA TYR A 49 -11.07 -1.56 -8.53
C TYR A 49 -11.90 -0.64 -7.63
N ARG A 50 -12.91 -1.23 -6.96
CA ARG A 50 -13.63 -0.60 -5.85
C ARG A 50 -13.69 -1.57 -4.67
N PHE A 51 -13.12 -1.16 -3.55
CA PHE A 51 -13.17 -1.88 -2.30
C PHE A 51 -14.32 -1.38 -1.46
N ASN A 52 -15.09 -2.30 -0.88
CA ASN A 52 -16.05 -1.94 0.16
C ASN A 52 -15.43 -2.19 1.54
N LEU A 53 -15.02 -1.12 2.20
CA LEU A 53 -14.40 -1.16 3.52
C LEU A 53 -15.35 -1.67 4.61
N SER A 54 -16.67 -1.49 4.47
CA SER A 54 -17.65 -2.05 5.41
C SER A 54 -17.88 -3.55 5.17
N ALA A 55 -17.68 -4.06 3.96
CA ALA A 55 -17.78 -5.50 3.69
C ALA A 55 -16.59 -6.29 4.26
N MET A 56 -15.51 -5.61 4.63
CA MET A 56 -14.34 -6.21 5.30
C MET A 56 -14.63 -6.61 6.77
N GLU A 57 -15.89 -6.55 7.20
CA GLU A 57 -16.46 -6.75 8.55
C GLU A 57 -16.29 -8.16 9.18
N ALA A 58 -15.54 -9.08 8.58
CA ALA A 58 -15.24 -10.38 9.22
C ALA A 58 -14.27 -10.29 10.43
N LEU A 59 -13.89 -9.08 10.86
CA LEU A 59 -12.96 -8.81 11.94
C LEU A 59 -13.62 -7.97 13.04
N PRO A 60 -13.22 -8.13 14.33
CA PRO A 60 -13.80 -7.40 15.46
C PRO A 60 -13.79 -5.88 15.22
N PRO A 61 -14.76 -5.12 15.77
CA PRO A 61 -15.28 -3.86 15.25
C PRO A 61 -14.19 -3.01 14.59
N PHE A 62 -14.12 -3.18 13.29
CA PHE A 62 -13.12 -2.60 12.43
C PHE A 62 -13.47 -1.11 12.25
N LYS A 63 -12.88 -0.26 13.09
CA LYS A 63 -12.99 1.20 12.92
C LYS A 63 -11.74 1.69 12.24
N PHE A 64 -11.81 1.95 10.93
CA PHE A 64 -10.85 2.88 10.33
C PHE A 64 -10.95 4.18 11.13
N ASP A 65 -9.82 4.81 11.41
CA ASP A 65 -9.86 6.22 11.77
C ASP A 65 -10.31 6.97 10.52
N LEU A 66 -11.64 7.16 10.41
CA LEU A 66 -12.30 7.82 9.28
C LEU A 66 -11.81 9.26 9.08
N ASN A 67 -10.88 9.76 9.91
CA ASN A 67 -10.17 11.02 9.73
C ASN A 67 -8.91 10.91 8.85
N ALA A 68 -8.35 9.72 8.62
CA ALA A 68 -7.23 9.49 7.69
C ALA A 68 -7.61 8.52 6.55
N LEU A 69 -7.00 8.67 5.37
CA LEU A 69 -6.99 7.60 4.37
C LEU A 69 -6.12 6.46 4.93
N PRO A 70 -6.57 5.20 4.86
CA PRO A 70 -5.71 4.10 5.23
C PRO A 70 -4.49 4.06 4.31
N ARG A 71 -3.32 3.81 4.89
CA ARG A 71 -2.10 3.56 4.12
C ARG A 71 -2.23 2.20 3.47
N MET A 72 -1.89 2.11 2.19
CA MET A 72 -2.10 0.90 1.42
C MET A 72 -0.93 0.63 0.51
N ALA A 73 -0.67 -0.65 0.28
CA ALA A 73 0.32 -1.12 -0.68
C ALA A 73 -0.28 -2.28 -1.46
N VAL A 74 -0.17 -2.23 -2.78
CA VAL A 74 -0.56 -3.34 -3.65
C VAL A 74 0.59 -4.35 -3.65
N ILE A 75 0.32 -5.60 -3.27
CA ILE A 75 1.32 -6.68 -3.25
C ILE A 75 1.46 -7.25 -4.66
N ASN A 76 0.32 -7.48 -5.32
CA ASN A 76 0.24 -7.99 -6.69
C ASN A 76 -1.08 -7.53 -7.33
N GLU A 77 -1.39 -7.99 -8.54
CA GLU A 77 -2.58 -7.57 -9.28
C GLU A 77 -3.91 -7.79 -8.54
N ARG A 78 -3.94 -8.70 -7.56
CA ARG A 78 -5.14 -9.14 -6.84
C ARG A 78 -5.08 -8.97 -5.32
N GLU A 79 -3.96 -8.57 -4.74
CA GLU A 79 -3.80 -8.52 -3.29
C GLU A 79 -3.20 -7.19 -2.83
N LEU A 80 -3.63 -6.76 -1.64
CA LEU A 80 -3.24 -5.51 -1.03
C LEU A 80 -3.02 -5.66 0.47
N LEU A 81 -2.14 -4.79 0.97
CA LEU A 81 -1.98 -4.51 2.38
C LEU A 81 -2.68 -3.21 2.73
N ILE A 82 -3.42 -3.23 3.84
CA ILE A 82 -4.06 -2.04 4.40
C ILE A 82 -3.61 -1.88 5.84
N GLU A 83 -3.08 -0.71 6.19
CA GLU A 83 -2.74 -0.38 7.57
C GLU A 83 -4.02 -0.01 8.34
N GLN A 84 -4.46 -0.91 9.23
CA GLN A 84 -5.63 -0.69 10.09
C GLN A 84 -5.30 0.32 11.20
N CYS A 85 -4.19 0.10 11.87
CA CYS A 85 -3.64 0.94 12.91
C CYS A 85 -2.13 0.65 13.02
N VAL A 86 -1.42 1.48 13.79
CA VAL A 86 0.04 1.36 13.97
C VAL A 86 0.42 -0.09 14.27
N GLY A 87 1.20 -0.70 13.37
CA GLY A 87 1.72 -2.06 13.53
C GLY A 87 0.76 -3.20 13.22
N ARG A 88 -0.44 -2.92 12.68
CA ARG A 88 -1.38 -3.94 12.24
C ARG A 88 -1.76 -3.75 10.79
N LEU A 89 -1.21 -4.63 9.95
CA LEU A 89 -1.50 -4.69 8.53
C LEU A 89 -2.51 -5.81 8.24
N LEU A 90 -3.51 -5.49 7.45
CA LEU A 90 -4.44 -6.45 6.86
C LEU A 90 -3.92 -6.87 5.51
N HIS A 91 -3.99 -8.15 5.22
CA HIS A 91 -3.82 -8.70 3.88
C HIS A 91 -5.20 -9.05 3.34
N CYS A 92 -5.54 -8.50 2.20
CA CYS A 92 -6.84 -8.67 1.55
C CYS A 92 -6.66 -8.87 0.06
N ASP A 93 -7.67 -9.45 -0.60
CA ASP A 93 -7.75 -9.44 -2.05
C ASP A 93 -8.52 -8.21 -2.58
N ILE A 94 -8.49 -8.02 -3.91
CA ILE A 94 -9.18 -6.95 -4.64
C ILE A 94 -10.71 -6.98 -4.48
N ASP A 95 -11.28 -8.13 -4.12
CA ASP A 95 -12.70 -8.31 -3.87
C ASP A 95 -13.08 -7.93 -2.41
N GLY A 96 -12.09 -7.53 -1.59
CA GLY A 96 -12.27 -7.16 -0.20
C GLY A 96 -12.30 -8.35 0.75
N VAL A 97 -11.94 -9.55 0.30
CA VAL A 97 -11.84 -10.74 1.15
C VAL A 97 -10.60 -10.62 2.03
N PHE A 98 -10.80 -10.76 3.34
CA PHE A 98 -9.70 -10.80 4.30
C PHE A 98 -8.91 -12.11 4.18
N LEU A 99 -7.63 -12.00 3.84
CA LEU A 99 -6.71 -13.14 3.69
C LEU A 99 -5.91 -13.41 4.97
N GLY A 100 -5.67 -12.39 5.79
CA GLY A 100 -4.98 -12.58 7.06
C GLY A 100 -4.37 -11.30 7.65
N TYR A 101 -3.84 -11.41 8.86
CA TYR A 101 -3.05 -10.34 9.46
C TYR A 101 -1.57 -10.53 9.15
N VAL A 102 -0.90 -9.48 8.69
CA VAL A 102 0.56 -9.46 8.63
C VAL A 102 1.09 -8.90 9.94
N ARG A 103 1.86 -9.71 10.66
CA ARG A 103 2.43 -9.39 11.97
C ARG A 103 3.91 -9.68 11.99
N ALA A 104 4.66 -8.86 12.72
CA ALA A 104 6.07 -9.13 12.94
C ALA A 104 6.21 -10.43 13.75
N LYS A 105 7.24 -11.22 13.42
CA LYS A 105 7.52 -12.48 14.13
C LYS A 105 7.92 -12.24 15.59
N GLU A 106 8.56 -11.11 15.86
CA GLU A 106 9.11 -10.77 17.18
C GLU A 106 8.19 -9.82 17.96
N PRO A 107 7.98 -10.05 19.27
CA PRO A 107 7.21 -9.15 20.12
C PRO A 107 7.86 -7.76 20.20
N GLY A 108 7.10 -6.71 19.94
CA GLY A 108 7.56 -5.31 20.01
C GLY A 108 7.94 -4.68 18.67
N ASN A 109 8.10 -5.50 17.61
CA ASN A 109 8.30 -4.99 16.25
C ASN A 109 6.95 -4.68 15.61
N HIS A 110 6.88 -3.57 14.87
CA HIS A 110 5.67 -3.11 14.20
C HIS A 110 6.00 -2.77 12.75
N PHE A 111 5.09 -3.13 11.84
CA PHE A 111 5.18 -2.70 10.45
C PHE A 111 4.43 -1.39 10.24
N MET A 112 4.97 -0.54 9.37
CA MET A 112 4.30 0.67 8.90
C MET A 112 4.36 0.68 7.38
N LEU A 113 3.24 1.01 6.72
CA LEU A 113 3.27 1.20 5.28
C LEU A 113 3.78 2.60 4.96
N THR A 114 4.78 2.67 4.10
CA THR A 114 5.16 3.94 3.48
C THR A 114 4.34 4.11 2.20
N MET A 115 3.87 5.32 1.95
CA MET A 115 3.22 5.67 0.68
C MET A 115 4.25 5.86 -0.46
N GLN A 116 5.54 5.69 -0.15
CA GLN A 116 6.65 5.86 -1.08
C GLN A 116 7.25 4.48 -1.38
N ARG A 117 7.46 4.18 -2.66
CA ARG A 117 8.23 3.00 -3.06
C ARG A 117 9.70 3.37 -3.13
N LEU A 118 10.55 2.61 -2.45
CA LEU A 118 11.99 2.67 -2.69
C LEU A 118 12.25 1.94 -4.00
N GLN A 119 12.62 2.70 -5.04
CA GLN A 119 13.17 2.13 -6.26
C GLN A 119 14.67 1.91 -6.03
N GLU A 120 15.14 0.69 -6.26
CA GLU A 120 16.56 0.41 -6.25
C GLU A 120 17.23 1.29 -7.32
N SER A 121 18.04 2.24 -6.85
CA SER A 121 18.82 3.10 -7.72
C SER A 121 20.11 2.36 -8.03
N MET A 122 20.43 2.16 -9.31
CA MET A 122 21.74 1.65 -9.75
C MET A 122 22.90 2.61 -9.41
N ILE A 123 22.60 3.77 -8.82
CA ILE A 123 23.60 4.68 -8.29
C ILE A 123 23.91 4.23 -6.86
N SER A 124 25.12 3.73 -6.65
CA SER A 124 25.67 3.48 -5.32
C SER A 124 25.59 4.78 -4.50
N VAL A 125 24.64 4.85 -3.58
CA VAL A 125 24.64 5.93 -2.59
C VAL A 125 25.66 5.53 -1.53
N PRO A 126 26.63 6.38 -1.16
CA PRO A 126 27.69 6.03 -0.21
C PRO A 126 27.19 5.62 1.20
N LEU A 127 25.89 5.73 1.47
CA LEU A 127 25.25 5.15 2.66
C LEU A 127 25.16 3.61 2.64
N PHE A 128 25.25 2.98 1.46
CA PHE A 128 25.10 1.54 1.26
C PHE A 128 26.40 0.85 0.85
N GLU A 129 27.54 1.55 0.89
CA GLU A 129 28.82 0.89 0.76
C GLU A 129 28.98 -0.04 1.97
N ALA A 130 28.96 -1.35 1.71
CA ALA A 130 29.37 -2.33 2.69
C ALA A 130 30.78 -1.95 3.12
N GLN A 131 30.96 -1.56 4.39
CA GLN A 131 32.29 -1.37 4.94
C GLN A 131 33.02 -2.70 4.82
N GLU A 132 33.98 -2.79 3.90
CA GLU A 132 34.99 -3.84 3.86
C GLU A 132 35.86 -3.70 5.11
N GLU A 133 35.42 -4.36 6.19
CA GLU A 133 36.24 -4.99 7.25
C GLU A 133 35.37 -5.18 8.49
N ASP A 134 34.65 -6.29 8.57
CA ASP A 134 35.00 -7.32 9.56
C ASP A 134 34.15 -8.57 9.30
N ALA A 135 34.83 -9.68 9.07
CA ALA A 135 34.21 -10.97 8.82
C ALA A 135 33.56 -11.53 10.10
N VAL A 136 32.33 -11.11 10.42
CA VAL A 136 31.43 -11.87 11.30
C VAL A 136 30.01 -11.73 10.80
N ASN A 137 29.52 -12.79 10.17
CA ASN A 137 28.10 -13.17 9.97
C ASN A 137 27.08 -12.14 10.47
N LYS A 138 26.73 -11.17 9.63
CA LYS A 138 25.49 -10.42 9.80
C LYS A 138 24.68 -10.59 8.54
N GLU A 139 23.64 -11.40 8.68
CA GLU A 139 22.52 -11.46 7.75
C GLU A 139 22.09 -10.02 7.41
N SER A 140 21.90 -9.72 6.13
CA SER A 140 21.54 -8.36 5.71
C SER A 140 20.31 -7.88 6.47
N PRO A 141 20.29 -6.64 7.00
CA PRO A 141 19.18 -6.12 7.81
C PRO A 141 17.88 -5.96 7.00
N PHE A 142 17.92 -6.19 5.69
CA PHE A 142 16.77 -6.11 4.81
C PHE A 142 16.65 -7.39 3.99
N VAL A 143 15.55 -8.11 4.18
CA VAL A 143 15.10 -9.14 3.25
C VAL A 143 14.20 -8.45 2.23
N MET A 144 14.70 -8.24 1.01
CA MET A 144 13.83 -7.94 -0.12
C MET A 144 13.17 -9.25 -0.57
N VAL A 145 11.88 -9.38 -0.29
CA VAL A 145 11.06 -10.44 -0.88
C VAL A 145 10.56 -9.89 -2.23
N LEU A 146 11.05 -10.46 -3.32
CA LEU A 146 10.56 -10.26 -4.68
C LEU A 146 9.30 -11.09 -4.93
#